data_AF-A0A3C1D9N4-F1
#
_entry.id   AF-A0A3C1D9N4-F1
#
_cell.length_a   1.000
_cell.length_b   1.000
_cell.length_c   1.000
_cell.angle_alpha   90.00
_cell.angle_beta   90.00
_cell.angle_gamma   90.00
#
_symmetry.space_group_name_H-M   'P 1'
#
loop_
_entity.id
_entity.type
_entity.pdbx_description
1 polymer ?
#
loop_
_entity_poly.entity_id
_entity_poly.type
_entity_poly.pdbx_seq_one_letter_code
_entity_poly.pdbx_strand_id
1 'polypeptide(L)'
;MREESMDPVFDEEQRHLSDTYAKLERIERELRAQLDADLAEALADKDDMFDDLVLNQDADIQLETLAELEAMNRIIEGYNISADINTEKLRRAQLLLRSPYFAKVRLQFPNAEAPKDIYIGAGGMTDEKRRHFIVDWRSPVAEVYYNQANGPTSYRANGRTIQVDLQLRRQFDLSRDKLHAYFDTTVAIEDPLLLASLSKRRTAQLTAITTTIQKEQNTVIRHDDVPALLVHGIAGSGKTSVLLQ
;
A
#
# COMPACT_ATOMS: atom_id res chain seq x y z
N MET A 1 20.53 37.28 5.98
CA MET A 1 19.17 36.77 6.28
C MET A 1 18.53 36.45 4.94
N ARG A 2 18.39 35.16 4.60
CA ARG A 2 17.73 34.75 3.35
C ARG A 2 16.25 34.56 3.66
N GLU A 3 15.40 35.26 2.92
CA GLU A 3 13.96 35.05 2.89
C GLU A 3 13.68 33.56 2.65
N GLU A 4 13.18 32.87 3.67
CA GLU A 4 12.44 31.63 3.47
C GLU A 4 11.16 32.04 2.74
N SER A 5 11.20 32.00 1.41
CA SER A 5 10.00 31.98 0.59
C SER A 5 9.14 30.80 1.09
N MET A 6 8.07 31.09 1.82
CA MET A 6 7.05 30.11 2.19
C MET A 6 6.61 29.43 0.89
N ASP A 7 6.93 28.16 0.75
CA ASP A 7 6.50 27.35 -0.38
C ASP A 7 5.09 26.83 -0.04
N PRO A 8 4.02 27.43 -0.60
CA PRO A 8 2.66 27.08 -0.22
C PRO A 8 2.31 25.63 -0.56
N VAL A 9 3.00 25.05 -1.56
CA VAL A 9 2.84 23.66 -1.96
C VAL A 9 3.45 22.75 -0.90
N PHE A 10 4.66 23.06 -0.42
CA PHE A 10 5.28 22.33 0.67
C PHE A 10 4.38 22.31 1.91
N ASP A 11 3.79 23.46 2.28
CA ASP A 11 2.90 23.58 3.44
C ASP A 11 1.57 22.82 3.25
N GLU A 12 1.04 22.75 2.03
CA GLU A 12 -0.13 21.92 1.69
C GLU A 12 0.20 20.43 1.83
N GLU A 13 1.31 19.97 1.24
CA GLU A 13 1.72 18.57 1.26
C GLU A 13 2.14 18.12 2.67
N GLN A 14 2.75 18.99 3.47
CA GLN A 14 3.06 18.73 4.87
C GLN A 14 1.78 18.59 5.71
N ARG A 15 0.76 19.42 5.48
CA ARG A 15 -0.54 19.26 6.15
C ARG A 15 -1.21 17.95 5.76
N HIS A 16 -1.20 17.61 4.48
CA HIS A 16 -1.74 16.33 4.01
C HIS A 16 -1.01 15.13 4.62
N LEU A 17 0.31 15.21 4.74
CA LEU A 17 1.13 14.18 5.39
C LEU A 17 0.76 14.02 6.86
N SER A 18 0.66 15.11 7.61
CA SER A 18 0.28 15.10 9.02
C SER A 18 -1.11 14.47 9.24
N ASP A 19 -2.10 14.84 8.41
CA ASP A 19 -3.44 14.25 8.47
C ASP A 19 -3.44 12.76 8.14
N THR A 20 -2.66 12.36 7.14
CA THR A 20 -2.52 10.96 6.71
C THR A 20 -1.84 10.12 7.78
N TYR A 21 -0.79 10.66 8.39
CA TYR A 21 -0.05 10.01 9.46
C TYR A 21 -0.93 9.81 10.70
N ALA A 22 -1.68 10.84 11.11
CA ALA A 22 -2.63 10.73 12.22
C ALA A 22 -3.71 9.66 11.99
N LYS A 23 -4.19 9.52 10.74
CA LYS A 23 -5.12 8.44 10.36
C LYS A 23 -4.47 7.06 10.48
N LEU A 24 -3.23 6.91 10.02
CA LEU A 24 -2.49 5.64 10.12
C LEU A 24 -2.26 5.24 11.58
N GLU A 25 -1.88 6.17 12.45
CA GLU A 25 -1.71 5.89 13.89
C GLU A 25 -3.03 5.48 14.54
N ARG A 26 -4.14 6.10 14.15
CA ARG A 26 -5.47 5.70 14.65
C ARG A 26 -5.83 4.29 14.21
N ILE A 27 -5.64 3.96 12.92
CA ILE A 27 -5.87 2.62 12.38
C ILE A 27 -4.98 1.58 13.08
N GLU A 28 -3.70 1.90 13.32
CA GLU A 28 -2.79 0.99 14.04
C GLU A 28 -3.28 0.70 15.47
N ARG A 29 -3.71 1.74 16.20
CA ARG A 29 -4.26 1.58 17.56
C ARG A 29 -5.54 0.75 17.56
N GLU A 30 -6.46 1.03 16.65
CA GLU A 30 -7.73 0.30 16.52
C GLU A 30 -7.48 -1.18 16.18
N LEU A 31 -6.58 -1.48 15.23
CA LEU A 31 -6.24 -2.85 14.87
C LEU A 31 -5.58 -3.63 16.00
N ARG A 32 -4.71 -2.98 16.79
CA ARG A 32 -4.11 -3.62 17.98
C ARG A 32 -5.17 -3.94 19.02
N ALA A 33 -6.02 -2.96 19.35
CA ALA A 33 -7.10 -3.18 20.31
C ALA A 33 -8.07 -4.28 19.86
N GLN A 34 -8.38 -4.34 18.56
CA GLN A 34 -9.23 -5.40 18.01
C GLN A 34 -8.56 -6.78 18.10
N LEU A 35 -7.26 -6.89 17.79
CA LEU A 35 -6.53 -8.16 17.91
C LEU A 35 -6.47 -8.66 19.35
N ASP A 36 -6.25 -7.75 20.32
CA ASP A 36 -6.25 -8.10 21.74
C ASP A 36 -7.65 -8.56 22.21
N ALA A 37 -8.71 -7.92 21.71
CA ALA A 37 -10.09 -8.30 22.01
C ALA A 37 -10.48 -9.64 21.37
N ASP A 38 -10.18 -9.84 20.08
CA ASP A 38 -10.44 -11.09 19.35
C ASP A 38 -9.72 -12.27 20.03
N LEU A 39 -8.49 -12.06 20.53
CA LEU A 39 -7.74 -13.08 21.26
C LEU A 39 -8.38 -13.41 22.61
N ALA A 40 -8.84 -12.41 23.36
CA ALA A 40 -9.50 -12.61 24.64
C ALA A 40 -10.83 -13.36 24.48
N GLU A 41 -11.62 -13.00 23.46
CA GLU A 41 -12.87 -13.67 23.11
C GLU A 41 -12.63 -15.13 22.68
N ALA A 42 -11.65 -15.36 21.78
CA ALA A 42 -11.29 -16.70 21.35
C ALA A 42 -10.82 -17.62 22.49
N LEU A 43 -10.13 -17.07 23.50
CA LEU A 43 -9.73 -17.84 24.69
C LEU A 43 -10.94 -18.18 25.58
N ALA A 44 -11.86 -17.24 25.78
CA ALA A 44 -13.07 -17.48 26.56
C ALA A 44 -13.97 -18.53 25.90
N ASP A 45 -14.25 -18.37 24.60
CA ASP A 45 -15.04 -19.32 23.81
C ASP A 45 -14.40 -20.71 23.82
N LYS A 46 -13.08 -20.77 23.71
CA LYS A 46 -12.35 -22.04 23.79
C LYS A 46 -12.58 -22.70 25.15
N ASP A 47 -12.43 -21.98 26.25
CA ASP A 47 -12.58 -22.52 27.61
C ASP A 47 -14.03 -23.00 27.85
N ASP A 48 -15.04 -22.21 27.45
CA ASP A 48 -16.46 -22.58 27.53
C ASP A 48 -16.76 -23.87 26.74
N MET A 49 -16.24 -23.98 25.51
CA MET A 49 -16.44 -25.19 24.69
C MET A 49 -15.72 -26.43 25.23
N PHE A 50 -14.61 -26.27 25.95
CA PHE A 50 -13.93 -27.40 26.59
C PHE A 50 -14.70 -27.91 27.81
N ASP A 51 -15.37 -27.04 28.54
CA ASP A 51 -16.21 -27.42 29.69
C ASP A 51 -17.49 -28.15 29.25
N ASP A 52 -18.07 -27.78 28.10
CA ASP A 52 -19.26 -28.44 27.53
C ASP A 52 -18.96 -29.82 26.92
N LEU A 53 -17.69 -30.16 26.69
CA LEU A 53 -17.28 -31.40 26.04
C LEU A 53 -17.37 -32.59 27.00
N VAL A 54 -18.56 -33.19 27.09
CA VAL A 54 -18.79 -34.39 27.91
C VAL A 54 -18.20 -35.61 27.21
N LEU A 55 -16.96 -35.96 27.55
CA LEU A 55 -16.28 -37.16 27.05
C LEU A 55 -16.90 -38.45 27.61
N ASN A 56 -17.97 -38.94 26.99
CA ASN A 56 -18.55 -40.25 27.28
C ASN A 56 -18.17 -41.29 26.21
N GLN A 57 -17.82 -42.50 26.63
CA GLN A 57 -17.28 -43.56 25.75
C GLN A 57 -18.33 -44.40 25.00
N ASP A 58 -19.61 -44.04 25.07
CA ASP A 58 -20.70 -44.77 24.39
C ASP A 58 -20.80 -44.39 22.90
N ALA A 59 -21.11 -45.37 22.05
CA ALA A 59 -21.07 -45.23 20.59
C ALA A 59 -22.06 -44.18 20.02
N ASP A 60 -23.24 -44.01 20.63
CA ASP A 60 -24.21 -42.97 20.21
C ASP A 60 -23.72 -41.55 20.57
N ILE A 61 -22.91 -41.42 21.64
CA ILE A 61 -22.34 -40.14 22.09
C ILE A 61 -21.13 -39.75 21.23
N GLN A 62 -20.48 -40.70 20.54
CA GLN A 62 -19.37 -40.37 19.64
C GLN A 62 -19.78 -39.52 18.44
N LEU A 63 -20.97 -39.73 17.88
CA LEU A 63 -21.46 -38.92 16.75
C LEU A 63 -21.80 -37.48 17.21
N GLU A 64 -22.36 -37.34 18.41
CA GLU A 64 -22.63 -36.05 19.06
C GLU A 64 -21.33 -35.30 19.37
N THR A 65 -20.36 -35.98 19.98
CA THR A 65 -19.01 -35.45 20.26
C THR A 65 -18.31 -34.99 18.97
N LEU A 66 -18.44 -35.75 17.88
CA LEU A 66 -17.85 -35.36 16.59
C LEU A 66 -18.49 -34.09 16.03
N ALA A 67 -19.83 -33.96 16.12
CA ALA A 67 -20.54 -32.76 15.67
C ALA A 67 -20.15 -31.53 16.50
N GLU A 68 -19.96 -31.69 17.81
CA GLU A 68 -19.47 -30.63 18.71
C GLU A 68 -18.04 -30.20 18.37
N LEU A 69 -17.13 -31.15 18.15
CA LEU A 69 -15.76 -30.86 17.72
C LEU A 69 -15.70 -30.15 16.36
N GLU A 70 -16.57 -30.53 15.41
CA GLU A 70 -16.68 -29.81 14.13
C GLU A 70 -17.18 -28.38 14.31
N ALA A 71 -18.15 -28.15 15.20
CA ALA A 71 -18.63 -26.80 15.51
C ALA A 71 -17.54 -25.93 16.15
N MET A 72 -16.78 -26.49 17.10
CA MET A 72 -15.62 -25.83 17.71
C MET A 72 -14.58 -25.45 16.66
N ASN A 73 -14.20 -26.37 15.77
CA ASN A 73 -13.22 -26.10 14.72
C ASN A 73 -13.66 -24.94 13.81
N ARG A 74 -14.93 -24.85 13.44
CA ARG A 74 -15.45 -23.74 12.62
C ARG A 74 -15.33 -22.39 13.31
N ILE A 75 -15.55 -22.34 14.62
CA ILE A 75 -15.43 -21.10 15.39
C ILE A 75 -13.96 -20.68 15.49
N ILE A 76 -13.06 -21.62 15.81
CA ILE A 76 -11.61 -21.38 15.82
C ILE A 76 -11.11 -20.92 14.45
N GLU A 77 -11.57 -21.55 13.37
CA GLU A 77 -11.26 -21.13 11.99
C GLU A 77 -11.72 -19.69 11.73
N GLY A 78 -12.91 -19.31 12.20
CA GLY A 78 -13.42 -17.95 12.11
C GLY A 78 -12.51 -16.93 12.79
N TYR A 79 -12.07 -17.21 14.02
CA TYR A 79 -11.12 -16.37 14.75
C TYR A 79 -9.77 -16.28 14.04
N ASN A 80 -9.21 -17.40 13.59
CA ASN A 80 -7.93 -17.42 12.87
C ASN A 80 -7.97 -16.57 11.61
N ILE A 81 -9.05 -16.67 10.81
CA ILE A 81 -9.22 -15.85 9.60
C ILE A 81 -9.29 -14.35 9.95
N SER A 82 -10.06 -13.97 10.98
CA SER A 82 -10.15 -12.57 11.41
C SER A 82 -8.79 -12.04 11.87
N ALA A 83 -8.09 -12.82 12.71
CA ALA A 83 -6.77 -12.50 13.23
C ALA A 83 -5.75 -12.33 12.11
N ASP A 84 -5.73 -13.22 11.13
CA ASP A 84 -4.83 -13.15 9.98
C ASP A 84 -5.06 -11.87 9.15
N ILE A 85 -6.32 -11.54 8.85
CA ILE A 85 -6.69 -10.33 8.10
C ILE A 85 -6.26 -9.07 8.87
N ASN A 86 -6.53 -9.01 10.16
CA ASN A 86 -6.21 -7.86 11.00
C ASN A 86 -4.69 -7.72 11.21
N THR A 87 -3.99 -8.84 11.35
CA THR A 87 -2.51 -8.87 11.42
C THR A 87 -1.89 -8.34 10.14
N GLU A 88 -2.38 -8.74 8.97
CA GLU A 88 -1.84 -8.24 7.69
C GLU A 88 -2.18 -6.76 7.46
N LYS A 89 -3.36 -6.30 7.89
CA LYS A 89 -3.66 -4.86 7.90
C LYS A 89 -2.73 -4.09 8.84
N LEU A 90 -2.45 -4.62 10.02
CA LEU A 90 -1.56 -4.00 11.01
C LEU A 90 -0.13 -3.92 10.48
N ARG A 91 0.37 -4.98 9.84
CA ARG A 91 1.68 -5.02 9.19
C ARG A 91 1.81 -3.92 8.13
N ARG A 92 0.78 -3.76 7.28
CA ARG A 92 0.73 -2.69 6.29
C ARG A 92 0.68 -1.30 6.94
N ALA A 93 -0.11 -1.10 7.98
CA ALA A 93 -0.14 0.17 8.72
C ALA A 93 1.24 0.53 9.30
N GLN A 94 1.93 -0.43 9.91
CA GLN A 94 3.29 -0.25 10.44
C GLN A 94 4.33 0.07 9.37
N LEU A 95 4.21 -0.57 8.19
CA LEU A 95 5.06 -0.24 7.04
C LEU A 95 4.85 1.23 6.61
N LEU A 96 3.58 1.63 6.45
CA LEU A 96 3.21 2.97 6.03
C LEU A 96 3.52 4.05 7.08
N LEU A 97 3.53 3.73 8.38
CA LEU A 97 3.98 4.66 9.42
C LEU A 97 5.47 5.03 9.29
N ARG A 98 6.30 4.23 8.61
CA ARG A 98 7.69 4.60 8.35
C ARG A 98 7.80 5.61 7.21
N SER A 99 6.98 5.42 6.16
CA SER A 99 6.89 6.28 4.98
C SER A 99 5.51 6.08 4.35
N PRO A 100 4.54 6.99 4.59
CA PRO A 100 3.14 6.78 4.19
C PRO A 100 2.94 6.65 2.68
N TYR A 101 3.67 7.44 1.90
CA TYR A 101 3.65 7.41 0.46
C TYR A 101 4.96 8.00 -0.06
N PHE A 102 5.35 7.63 -1.28
CA PHE A 102 6.55 8.16 -1.92
C PHE A 102 6.22 9.03 -3.13
N ALA A 103 4.99 8.97 -3.64
CA ALA A 103 4.58 9.70 -4.82
C ALA A 103 3.12 10.15 -4.78
N LYS A 104 2.81 11.15 -5.62
CA LYS A 104 1.47 11.65 -5.92
C LYS A 104 1.31 11.83 -7.41
N VAL A 105 0.16 11.44 -7.94
CA VAL A 105 -0.26 11.75 -9.30
C VAL A 105 -1.58 12.49 -9.30
N ARG A 106 -1.71 13.52 -10.15
CA ARG A 106 -2.98 14.22 -10.39
C ARG A 106 -3.56 13.72 -11.71
N LEU A 107 -4.71 13.06 -11.63
CA LEU A 107 -5.39 12.46 -12.78
C LEU A 107 -6.70 13.15 -13.08
N GLN A 108 -6.87 13.61 -14.31
CA GLN A 108 -8.16 14.03 -14.84
C GLN A 108 -8.83 12.83 -15.52
N PHE A 109 -9.98 12.42 -14.99
CA PHE A 109 -10.80 11.38 -15.60
C PHE A 109 -11.77 12.01 -16.60
N PRO A 110 -12.12 11.33 -17.72
CA PRO A 110 -13.03 11.88 -18.73
C PRO A 110 -14.39 12.35 -18.19
N ASN A 111 -14.90 11.67 -17.17
CA ASN A 111 -16.22 11.94 -16.58
C ASN A 111 -16.14 12.63 -15.21
N ALA A 112 -14.98 13.15 -14.81
CA ALA A 112 -14.83 13.86 -13.54
C ALA A 112 -14.84 15.37 -13.77
N GLU A 113 -15.57 16.12 -12.94
CA GLU A 113 -15.58 17.58 -13.00
C GLU A 113 -14.23 18.20 -12.62
N ALA A 114 -13.46 17.52 -11.76
CA ALA A 114 -12.17 17.99 -11.29
C ALA A 114 -11.12 16.86 -11.29
N PRO A 115 -9.82 17.21 -11.44
CA PRO A 115 -8.72 16.28 -11.28
C PRO A 115 -8.70 15.67 -9.87
N LYS A 116 -8.25 14.43 -9.76
CA LYS A 116 -8.10 13.72 -8.49
C LYS A 116 -6.64 13.48 -8.19
N ASP A 117 -6.26 13.76 -6.95
CA ASP A 117 -4.95 13.44 -6.42
C ASP A 117 -4.95 12.01 -5.87
N ILE A 118 -3.96 11.23 -6.29
CA ILE A 118 -3.74 9.85 -5.86
C ILE A 118 -2.34 9.76 -5.27
N TYR A 119 -2.28 9.42 -3.98
CA TYR A 119 -1.03 9.18 -3.26
C TYR A 119 -0.67 7.70 -3.34
N ILE A 120 0.59 7.42 -3.68
CA ILE A 120 1.08 6.07 -3.96
C ILE A 120 2.13 5.71 -2.91
N GLY A 121 1.90 4.60 -2.22
CA GLY A 121 2.77 4.08 -1.16
C GLY A 121 3.21 2.64 -1.40
N ALA A 122 4.08 2.15 -0.51
CA ALA A 122 4.58 0.77 -0.54
C ALA A 122 3.47 -0.28 -0.30
N GLY A 123 2.33 0.15 0.25
CA GLY A 123 1.12 -0.63 0.38
C GLY A 123 -0.12 0.28 0.33
N GLY A 124 -1.30 -0.31 0.10
CA GLY A 124 -2.57 0.42 0.11
C GLY A 124 -3.20 0.52 1.50
N MET A 125 -3.90 1.64 1.77
CA MET A 125 -4.70 1.83 2.99
C MET A 125 -6.03 2.54 2.69
N THR A 126 -7.08 2.11 3.38
CA THR A 126 -8.44 2.64 3.24
C THR A 126 -8.92 3.29 4.53
N ASP A 127 -9.74 4.34 4.41
CA ASP A 127 -10.43 4.94 5.55
C ASP A 127 -11.62 4.07 6.00
N GLU A 128 -12.29 4.48 7.09
CA GLU A 128 -13.50 3.84 7.62
C GLU A 128 -14.64 3.72 6.60
N LYS A 129 -14.67 4.61 5.60
CA LYS A 129 -15.66 4.62 4.51
C LYS A 129 -15.21 3.77 3.32
N ARG A 130 -14.17 2.96 3.48
CA ARG A 130 -13.53 2.12 2.44
C ARG A 130 -12.98 2.93 1.27
N ARG A 131 -12.64 4.21 1.47
CA ARG A 131 -12.00 5.04 0.45
C ARG A 131 -10.49 4.91 0.59
N HIS A 132 -9.82 4.60 -0.51
CA HIS A 132 -8.36 4.57 -0.54
C HIS A 132 -7.82 6.00 -0.35
N PHE A 133 -7.04 6.20 0.70
CA PHE A 133 -6.28 7.44 0.91
C PHE A 133 -4.79 7.24 0.61
N ILE A 134 -4.29 6.01 0.68
CA ILE A 134 -3.01 5.60 0.10
C ILE A 134 -3.31 4.44 -0.87
N VAL A 135 -2.84 4.57 -2.09
CA VAL A 135 -2.95 3.55 -3.13
C VAL A 135 -1.66 2.72 -3.15
N ASP A 136 -1.83 1.40 -3.21
CA ASP A 136 -0.72 0.49 -3.40
C ASP A 136 -0.04 0.73 -4.74
N TRP A 137 1.28 0.80 -4.76
CA TRP A 137 2.04 0.97 -5.99
C TRP A 137 1.83 -0.14 -7.02
N ARG A 138 1.36 -1.33 -6.61
CA ARG A 138 0.98 -2.44 -7.48
C ARG A 138 -0.42 -2.29 -8.09
N SER A 139 -1.22 -1.34 -7.59
CA SER A 139 -2.56 -1.10 -8.12
C SER A 139 -2.50 -0.70 -9.60
N PRO A 140 -3.45 -1.15 -10.44
CA PRO A 140 -3.51 -0.74 -11.84
C PRO A 140 -3.46 0.77 -12.07
N VAL A 141 -4.17 1.54 -11.23
CA VAL A 141 -4.16 3.01 -11.35
C VAL A 141 -2.79 3.62 -11.09
N ALA A 142 -1.93 2.97 -10.29
CA ALA A 142 -0.57 3.44 -10.03
C ALA A 142 0.37 3.23 -11.24
N GLU A 143 -0.03 2.47 -12.26
CA GLU A 143 0.76 2.33 -13.51
C GLU A 143 1.04 3.68 -14.17
N VAL A 144 0.09 4.61 -14.09
CA VAL A 144 0.21 5.94 -14.69
C VAL A 144 1.41 6.73 -14.15
N TYR A 145 1.86 6.45 -12.92
CA TYR A 145 3.06 7.06 -12.34
C TYR A 145 4.33 6.63 -13.08
N TYR A 146 4.36 5.39 -13.57
CA TYR A 146 5.50 4.82 -14.29
C TYR A 146 5.43 5.04 -15.81
N ASN A 147 4.34 5.62 -16.31
CA ASN A 147 4.23 5.98 -17.73
C ASN A 147 5.22 7.10 -18.09
N GLN A 148 5.65 7.14 -19.35
CA GLN A 148 6.86 7.89 -19.72
C GLN A 148 6.68 9.41 -19.79
N ALA A 149 5.45 9.89 -20.03
CA ALA A 149 5.16 11.32 -20.15
C ALA A 149 3.85 11.67 -19.45
N ASN A 150 3.75 12.92 -19.00
CA ASN A 150 2.49 13.55 -18.63
C ASN A 150 1.59 13.72 -19.87
N GLY A 151 0.29 13.88 -19.64
CA GLY A 151 -0.72 13.97 -20.68
C GLY A 151 -1.63 12.74 -20.77
N PRO A 152 -2.35 12.58 -21.90
CA PRO A 152 -3.30 11.49 -22.10
C PRO A 152 -2.62 10.12 -21.95
N THR A 153 -3.16 9.31 -21.05
CA THR A 153 -2.65 8.00 -20.73
C THR A 153 -3.78 7.03 -20.38
N SER A 154 -3.45 5.78 -20.14
CA SER A 154 -4.43 4.79 -19.72
C SER A 154 -3.79 3.72 -18.85
N TYR A 155 -4.63 3.04 -18.08
CA TYR A 155 -4.27 1.83 -17.35
C TYR A 155 -5.38 0.79 -17.52
N ARG A 156 -5.05 -0.49 -17.30
CA ARG A 156 -6.01 -1.59 -17.41
C ARG A 156 -6.42 -2.10 -16.03
N ALA A 157 -7.71 -2.04 -15.73
CA ALA A 157 -8.28 -2.59 -14.50
C ALA A 157 -9.50 -3.44 -14.84
N ASN A 158 -9.60 -4.65 -14.24
CA ASN A 158 -10.75 -5.54 -14.40
C ASN A 158 -11.13 -5.80 -15.88
N GLY A 159 -10.12 -6.00 -16.74
CA GLY A 159 -10.31 -6.22 -18.18
C GLY A 159 -10.75 -4.98 -18.99
N ARG A 160 -10.83 -3.80 -18.39
CA ARG A 160 -11.21 -2.54 -19.04
C ARG A 160 -10.03 -1.57 -19.09
N THR A 161 -9.89 -0.89 -20.22
CA THR A 161 -8.95 0.23 -20.36
C THR A 161 -9.61 1.50 -19.86
N ILE A 162 -9.01 2.14 -18.85
CA ILE A 162 -9.48 3.40 -18.28
C ILE A 162 -8.57 4.50 -18.82
N GLN A 163 -9.13 5.41 -19.60
CA GLN A 163 -8.44 6.59 -20.11
C GLN A 163 -8.40 7.67 -19.03
N VAL A 164 -7.24 8.29 -18.83
CA VAL A 164 -7.01 9.38 -17.86
C VAL A 164 -5.97 10.33 -18.41
N ASP A 165 -5.97 11.57 -17.95
CA ASP A 165 -4.92 12.55 -18.28
C ASP A 165 -4.08 12.83 -17.03
N LEU A 166 -2.77 12.54 -17.14
CA LEU A 166 -1.80 12.75 -16.06
C LEU A 166 -1.30 14.20 -16.09
N GLN A 167 -1.78 15.01 -15.15
CA GLN A 167 -1.48 16.44 -15.08
C GLN A 167 -0.25 16.75 -14.22
N LEU A 168 -0.04 15.98 -13.15
CA LEU A 168 1.07 16.18 -12.22
C LEU A 168 1.62 14.83 -11.80
N ARG A 169 2.95 14.77 -11.71
CA ARG A 169 3.68 13.69 -11.05
C ARG A 169 4.65 14.31 -10.07
N ARG A 170 4.47 13.95 -8.80
CA ARG A 170 5.27 14.44 -7.68
C ARG A 170 5.86 13.25 -6.94
N GLN A 171 7.14 13.35 -6.64
CA GLN A 171 7.84 12.44 -5.76
C GLN A 171 8.14 13.14 -4.44
N PHE A 172 8.11 12.40 -3.33
CA PHE A 172 8.38 12.92 -2.00
C PHE A 172 9.61 12.27 -1.40
N ASP A 173 10.41 13.09 -0.73
CA ASP A 173 11.35 12.65 0.30
C ASP A 173 10.70 12.98 1.65
N LEU A 174 10.26 11.94 2.35
CA LEU A 174 9.59 12.06 3.64
C LEU A 174 9.96 10.92 4.57
N SER A 175 9.85 11.18 5.87
CA SER A 175 10.02 10.18 6.91
C SER A 175 8.97 10.39 7.98
N ARG A 176 8.19 9.34 8.27
CA ARG A 176 7.07 9.40 9.21
C ARG A 176 6.09 10.52 8.88
N ASP A 177 5.98 11.53 9.74
CA ASP A 177 5.10 12.68 9.67
C ASP A 177 5.78 13.92 9.07
N LYS A 178 7.05 13.82 8.67
CA LYS A 178 7.85 14.96 8.23
C LYS A 178 8.20 14.88 6.75
N LEU A 179 7.82 15.93 6.02
CA LEU A 179 8.24 16.16 4.65
C LEU A 179 9.63 16.79 4.65
N HIS A 180 10.55 16.23 3.86
CA HIS A 180 11.91 16.76 3.69
C HIS A 180 12.03 17.55 2.39
N ALA A 181 11.53 16.99 1.29
CA ALA A 181 11.52 17.62 -0.03
C ALA A 181 10.44 17.01 -0.92
N TYR A 182 10.11 17.70 -2.01
CA TYR A 182 9.30 17.15 -3.09
C TYR A 182 9.88 17.54 -4.45
N PHE A 183 9.58 16.71 -5.45
CA PHE A 183 10.10 16.87 -6.81
C PHE A 183 9.00 16.65 -7.82
N ASP A 184 8.77 17.65 -8.68
CA ASP A 184 7.82 17.54 -9.78
C ASP A 184 8.55 17.10 -11.04
N THR A 185 8.02 16.06 -11.66
CA THR A 185 8.66 15.42 -12.80
C THR A 185 7.70 15.29 -13.97
N THR A 186 8.23 15.45 -15.17
CA THR A 186 7.49 15.19 -16.41
C THR A 186 7.77 13.79 -16.96
N VAL A 187 8.77 13.10 -16.39
CA VAL A 187 9.24 11.76 -16.75
C VAL A 187 9.63 11.00 -15.47
N ALA A 188 9.41 9.67 -15.41
CA ALA A 188 9.75 8.86 -14.24
C ALA A 188 11.28 8.89 -14.00
N ILE A 189 11.72 9.29 -12.80
CA ILE A 189 13.16 9.36 -12.45
C ILE A 189 13.69 7.96 -12.13
N GLU A 190 14.92 7.68 -12.53
CA GLU A 190 15.53 6.35 -12.48
C GLU A 190 16.70 6.17 -11.49
N ASP A 191 17.23 7.24 -10.87
CA ASP A 191 18.45 7.14 -10.04
C ASP A 191 18.32 7.82 -8.64
N PRO A 192 18.32 7.03 -7.54
CA PRO A 192 18.36 7.52 -6.17
C PRO A 192 19.57 8.42 -5.83
N LEU A 193 20.70 8.26 -6.53
CA LEU A 193 21.94 9.00 -6.31
C LEU A 193 21.88 10.41 -6.92
N LEU A 194 21.18 10.54 -8.06
CA LEU A 194 20.78 11.84 -8.64
C LEU A 194 19.85 12.60 -7.69
N LEU A 195 18.84 11.92 -7.13
CA LEU A 195 17.92 12.49 -6.12
C LEU A 195 18.66 12.96 -4.85
N ALA A 196 19.60 12.18 -4.33
CA ALA A 196 20.39 12.53 -3.14
C ALA A 196 21.35 13.73 -3.36
N SER A 197 21.83 13.94 -4.59
CA SER A 197 22.61 15.14 -4.91
C SER A 197 21.73 16.40 -5.01
N LEU A 198 20.46 16.21 -5.36
CA LEU A 198 19.47 17.26 -5.62
C LEU A 198 18.66 17.66 -4.37
N SER A 199 18.52 16.75 -3.38
CA SER A 199 17.87 17.01 -2.08
C SER A 199 18.52 18.12 -1.25
N LYS A 200 19.70 18.61 -1.66
CA LYS A 200 20.30 19.85 -1.14
C LYS A 200 19.47 21.11 -1.43
N ARG A 201 18.48 21.04 -2.33
CA ARG A 201 17.49 22.10 -2.59
C ARG A 201 16.08 21.54 -2.36
N ARG A 202 15.23 22.25 -1.62
CA ARG A 202 13.88 21.81 -1.24
C ARG A 202 12.93 21.56 -2.43
N THR A 203 13.22 22.13 -3.61
CA THR A 203 12.37 22.07 -4.81
C THR A 203 13.24 22.04 -6.08
N ALA A 204 13.00 21.12 -7.02
CA ALA A 204 13.67 21.08 -8.33
C ALA A 204 12.74 20.48 -9.42
N GLN A 205 12.87 20.97 -10.66
CA GLN A 205 12.21 20.47 -11.87
C GLN A 205 13.29 19.86 -12.79
N LEU A 206 13.09 18.63 -13.29
CA LEU A 206 14.12 17.85 -14.02
C LEU A 206 13.68 17.44 -15.43
N THR A 207 14.62 17.40 -16.38
CA THR A 207 14.45 16.96 -17.78
C THR A 207 15.27 15.70 -18.10
N ALA A 208 14.73 14.83 -18.96
CA ALA A 208 14.98 13.39 -19.04
C ALA A 208 16.08 12.92 -20.01
N ILE A 209 16.81 11.85 -19.64
CA ILE A 209 17.70 11.11 -20.55
C ILE A 209 17.55 9.56 -20.50
N THR A 210 16.86 8.92 -19.53
CA THR A 210 17.06 7.45 -19.31
C THR A 210 15.82 6.51 -19.30
N THR A 211 14.62 7.03 -19.49
CA THR A 211 13.23 6.48 -19.47
C THR A 211 12.85 5.00 -19.74
N THR A 212 13.70 4.13 -20.31
CA THR A 212 13.24 2.81 -20.85
C THR A 212 13.40 1.63 -19.87
N ILE A 213 14.34 1.70 -18.92
CA ILE A 213 14.77 0.55 -18.11
C ILE A 213 13.76 0.21 -17.00
N GLN A 214 13.13 1.21 -16.37
CA GLN A 214 12.18 1.00 -15.27
C GLN A 214 10.84 0.40 -15.71
N LYS A 215 10.40 0.65 -16.96
CA LYS A 215 9.16 0.04 -17.48
C LYS A 215 9.27 -1.49 -17.56
N GLU A 216 10.42 -1.98 -18.02
CA GLU A 216 10.68 -3.42 -18.13
C GLU A 216 10.76 -4.06 -16.74
N GLN A 217 11.48 -3.44 -15.81
CA GLN A 217 11.56 -3.91 -14.42
C GLN A 217 10.20 -3.92 -13.72
N ASN A 218 9.43 -2.82 -13.82
CA ASN A 218 8.08 -2.73 -13.26
C ASN A 218 7.12 -3.77 -13.86
N THR A 219 7.27 -4.10 -15.15
CA THR A 219 6.48 -5.18 -15.79
C THR A 219 6.75 -6.53 -15.13
N VAL A 220 8.01 -6.81 -14.78
CA VAL A 220 8.39 -8.05 -14.10
C VAL A 220 7.90 -8.08 -12.66
N ILE A 221 8.03 -7.00 -11.89
CA ILE A 221 7.61 -6.98 -10.47
C ILE A 221 6.07 -6.96 -10.33
N ARG A 222 5.34 -6.44 -11.32
CA ARG A 222 3.86 -6.44 -11.35
C ARG A 222 3.25 -7.69 -11.97
N HIS A 223 4.08 -8.67 -12.34
CA HIS A 223 3.56 -9.90 -12.88
C HIS A 223 2.69 -10.59 -11.82
N ASP A 224 1.55 -11.18 -12.24
CA ASP A 224 0.67 -11.93 -11.36
C ASP A 224 1.47 -13.02 -10.60
N ASP A 225 1.04 -13.35 -9.37
CA ASP A 225 1.64 -14.41 -8.56
C ASP A 225 1.58 -15.74 -9.32
N VAL A 226 2.72 -16.11 -9.89
CA VAL A 226 2.92 -17.36 -10.62
C VAL A 226 3.85 -18.28 -9.84
N PRO A 227 3.67 -19.61 -9.91
CA PRO A 227 4.53 -20.56 -9.22
C PRO A 227 6.02 -20.44 -9.58
N ALA A 228 6.31 -19.92 -10.78
CA ALA A 228 7.67 -19.61 -11.22
C ALA A 228 7.64 -18.49 -12.27
N LEU A 229 8.56 -17.52 -12.15
CA LEU A 229 8.77 -16.43 -13.11
C LEU A 229 10.23 -16.45 -13.59
N LEU A 230 10.45 -16.56 -14.91
CA LEU A 230 11.78 -16.55 -15.52
C LEU A 230 12.13 -15.13 -16.00
N VAL A 231 13.14 -14.52 -15.37
CA VAL A 231 13.62 -13.17 -15.71
C VAL A 231 14.96 -13.26 -16.46
N HIS A 232 14.95 -12.99 -17.77
CA HIS A 232 16.16 -12.96 -18.62
C HIS A 232 16.66 -11.52 -18.81
N GLY A 233 17.99 -11.33 -18.78
CA GLY A 233 18.60 -10.02 -19.08
C GLY A 233 20.12 -10.06 -19.09
N ILE A 234 20.77 -9.08 -19.73
CA ILE A 234 22.23 -8.95 -19.82
C ILE A 234 22.87 -8.54 -18.47
N ALA A 235 24.19 -8.68 -18.32
CA ALA A 235 24.89 -8.22 -17.11
C ALA A 235 24.63 -6.72 -16.85
N GLY A 236 24.33 -6.36 -15.59
CA GLY A 236 23.98 -4.97 -15.22
C GLY A 236 22.52 -4.56 -15.45
N SER A 237 21.65 -5.44 -15.98
CA SER A 237 20.23 -5.12 -16.26
C SER A 237 19.31 -5.00 -15.04
N GLY A 238 19.85 -5.03 -13.81
CA GLY A 238 19.06 -4.87 -12.57
C GLY A 238 18.23 -6.09 -12.11
N LYS A 239 18.49 -7.31 -12.63
CA LYS A 239 17.76 -8.55 -12.25
C LYS A 239 17.72 -8.80 -10.74
N THR A 240 18.82 -8.53 -10.03
CA THR A 240 18.90 -8.68 -8.57
C THR A 240 18.04 -7.64 -7.85
N SER A 241 17.96 -6.42 -8.37
CA SER A 241 17.12 -5.35 -7.81
C SER A 241 15.63 -5.64 -7.97
N VAL A 242 15.24 -6.25 -9.09
CA VAL A 242 13.86 -6.70 -9.37
C VAL A 242 13.41 -7.81 -8.40
N LEU A 243 14.33 -8.66 -7.95
CA LEU A 243 14.03 -9.78 -7.03
C LEU A 243 13.96 -9.38 -5.55
N LEU A 244 14.40 -8.17 -5.19
CA LEU A 244 14.51 -7.71 -3.79
C LEU A 244 13.37 -6.75 -3.37
N GLN A 245 12.46 -6.39 -4.29
CA GLN A 245 11.32 -5.48 -4.07
C GLN A 245 9.98 -6.22 -4.02
#